data_AF-A0A1E4RTT0-F1
#
_entry.id   AF-A0A1E4RTT0-F1
#
_cell.length_a   1.000
_cell.length_b   1.000
_cell.length_c   1.000
_cell.angle_alpha   90.00
_cell.angle_beta   90.00
_cell.angle_gamma   90.00
#
_symmetry.space_group_name_H-M   'P 1'
#
loop_
_entity.id
_entity.type
_entity.pdbx_description
1 polymer ?
#
loop_
_entity_poly.entity_id
_entity_poly.type
_entity_poly.pdbx_seq_one_letter_code
_entity_poly.pdbx_strand_id
1 'polypeptide(L)'
;MALQADLPQGAGYAVIIGLGLFFAVLMNVITWIQNKYTRTHSDTVDEFTASSRNVPFGLICCGIVSSWTWSLTLLQSATESYNLGINGSYYYAIGGLAQVGVFSIIAAKVKANANLVTTFPEMGYFRYGTAGHLAFLWCAFVCNSVVSACILLGGSSVVSAVSGVDYYASIWLISFVCAIYVFFGGLRATFIADAIHTFILLIFIMIFAYVVYAGDSSKIGSPGKMVELLTKVAEVSPISGNYQGSYLTYQSKDGAIFAVQSVITGFGLVNCDQAYWSRAAYYSRALASREMSSSSLCFTAVCWLIIRFTLYMNPGTPLLPDKDLKAGLESVASVQYLLAQVGSAVLSLLVFMSATSSFSGELVSSSSLIFCDAYEKYTRLRDVVSNCC
;
A
#
# COMPACT_ATOMS: atom_id res chain seq x y z
N MET A 1 -4.79 -17.25 23.38
CA MET A 1 -3.33 -17.23 23.63
C MET A 1 -2.79 -16.01 22.92
N ALA A 2 -2.04 -15.13 23.58
CA ALA A 2 -1.50 -13.94 22.89
C ALA A 2 -0.48 -14.36 21.84
N LEU A 3 -0.42 -13.63 20.72
CA LEU A 3 0.59 -13.88 19.70
C LEU A 3 1.99 -13.73 20.31
N GLN A 4 2.83 -14.76 20.18
CA GLN A 4 4.18 -14.76 20.74
C GLN A 4 5.19 -14.52 19.60
N ALA A 5 6.17 -13.66 19.88
CA ALA A 5 7.28 -13.43 18.97
C ALA A 5 8.10 -14.72 18.79
N ASP A 6 8.34 -15.10 17.54
CA ASP A 6 9.11 -16.27 17.13
C ASP A 6 10.46 -15.89 16.49
N LEU A 7 10.68 -14.60 16.23
CA LEU A 7 11.97 -14.05 15.83
C LEU A 7 12.68 -13.38 17.01
N PRO A 8 14.02 -13.43 17.07
CA PRO A 8 14.76 -12.64 18.05
C PRO A 8 14.64 -11.14 17.73
N GLN A 9 14.68 -10.29 18.76
CA GLN A 9 14.63 -8.83 18.59
C GLN A 9 15.69 -8.31 17.61
N GLY A 10 16.87 -8.94 17.57
CA GLY A 10 17.93 -8.62 16.62
C GLY A 10 17.50 -8.76 15.15
N ALA A 11 16.63 -9.73 14.84
CA ALA A 11 16.07 -9.88 13.50
C ALA A 11 15.11 -8.72 13.15
N GLY A 12 14.31 -8.25 14.12
CA GLY A 12 13.44 -7.09 13.95
C GLY A 12 14.24 -5.81 13.64
N TYR A 13 15.27 -5.54 14.43
CA TYR A 13 16.17 -4.40 14.16
C TYR A 13 16.95 -4.57 12.86
N ALA A 14 17.35 -5.79 12.49
CA ALA A 14 18.00 -6.05 11.21
C ALA A 14 17.07 -5.79 10.01
N VAL A 15 15.78 -6.12 10.12
CA VAL A 15 14.77 -5.78 9.10
C VAL A 15 14.62 -4.27 9.01
N ILE A 16 14.46 -3.56 10.14
CA ILE A 16 14.23 -2.11 10.09
C ILE A 16 15.47 -1.33 9.64
N ILE A 17 16.58 -1.50 10.35
CA ILE A 17 17.80 -0.71 10.16
C ILE A 17 18.65 -1.32 9.04
N GLY A 18 18.88 -2.64 9.08
CA GLY A 18 19.74 -3.32 8.11
C GLY A 18 19.18 -3.25 6.70
N LEU A 19 17.90 -3.59 6.52
CA LEU A 19 17.27 -3.49 5.20
C LEU A 19 17.10 -2.03 4.77
N GLY A 20 16.78 -1.14 5.71
CA GLY A 20 16.73 0.30 5.48
C GLY A 20 18.03 0.87 4.89
N LEU A 21 19.16 0.55 5.53
CA LEU A 21 20.49 0.92 5.06
C LEU A 21 20.83 0.25 3.74
N PHE A 22 20.50 -1.03 3.57
CA PHE A 22 20.69 -1.75 2.32
C PHE A 22 19.98 -1.04 1.16
N PHE A 23 18.70 -0.69 1.32
CA PHE A 23 17.96 0.06 0.30
C PHE A 23 18.53 1.46 0.10
N ALA A 24 18.89 2.18 1.16
CA ALA A 24 19.53 3.48 1.01
C ALA A 24 20.81 3.38 0.15
N VAL A 25 21.68 2.40 0.42
CA VAL A 25 22.90 2.15 -0.37
C VAL A 25 22.54 1.74 -1.80
N LEU A 26 21.63 0.79 -1.98
CA LEU A 26 21.18 0.32 -3.29
C LEU A 26 20.66 1.48 -4.14
N MET A 27 19.83 2.35 -3.55
CA MET A 27 19.27 3.51 -4.25
C MET A 27 20.34 4.54 -4.58
N ASN A 28 21.25 4.83 -3.66
CA ASN A 28 22.37 5.74 -3.95
C ASN A 28 23.27 5.20 -5.08
N VAL A 29 23.53 3.89 -5.11
CA VAL A 29 24.28 3.25 -6.19
C VAL A 29 23.52 3.34 -7.50
N ILE A 30 22.21 3.06 -7.51
CA ILE A 30 21.36 3.18 -8.71
C ILE A 30 21.35 4.63 -9.21
N THR A 31 21.15 5.62 -8.33
CA THR A 31 21.17 7.05 -8.66
C THR A 31 22.54 7.47 -9.19
N TRP A 32 23.64 6.99 -8.59
CA TRP A 32 24.99 7.24 -9.08
C TRP A 32 25.23 6.65 -10.48
N ILE A 33 24.81 5.40 -10.72
CA ILE A 33 24.86 4.77 -12.05
C ILE A 33 24.02 5.57 -13.05
N GLN A 34 22.81 5.98 -12.65
CA GLN A 34 21.93 6.77 -13.50
C GLN A 34 22.58 8.11 -13.87
N ASN A 35 23.07 8.88 -12.90
CA ASN A 35 23.70 10.18 -13.14
C ASN A 35 25.00 10.07 -13.95
N LYS A 36 25.71 8.93 -13.86
CA LYS A 36 26.96 8.70 -14.59
C LYS A 36 26.77 8.20 -16.02
N TYR A 37 25.77 7.35 -16.27
CA TYR A 37 25.59 6.65 -17.54
C TYR A 37 24.31 7.04 -18.31
N THR A 38 23.41 7.83 -17.71
CA THR A 38 22.18 8.30 -18.34
C THR A 38 22.26 9.80 -18.59
N ARG A 39 21.62 10.28 -19.67
CA ARG A 39 21.51 11.70 -20.04
C ARG A 39 20.63 12.54 -19.11
N THR A 40 20.03 11.92 -18.09
CA THR A 40 19.07 12.54 -17.17
C THR A 40 19.65 12.59 -15.77
N HIS A 41 19.70 13.78 -15.18
CA HIS A 41 20.36 14.07 -13.91
C HIS A 41 19.31 14.34 -12.82
N SER A 42 19.41 13.63 -11.69
CA SER A 42 18.51 13.74 -10.54
C SER A 42 18.38 15.14 -9.93
N ASP A 43 19.30 16.05 -10.25
CA ASP A 43 19.46 17.35 -9.59
C ASP A 43 18.45 18.41 -10.07
N THR A 44 17.63 18.10 -11.08
CA THR A 44 16.59 19.02 -11.57
C THR A 44 15.28 18.77 -10.82
N VAL A 45 14.61 19.85 -10.37
CA VAL A 45 13.30 19.77 -9.67
C VAL A 45 12.29 18.97 -10.49
N ASP A 46 12.30 19.12 -11.81
CA ASP A 46 11.45 18.35 -12.74
C ASP A 46 11.77 16.84 -12.76
N GLU A 47 13.00 16.43 -12.49
CA GLU A 47 13.35 15.00 -12.42
C GLU A 47 13.06 14.42 -11.01
N PHE A 48 13.26 15.24 -9.97
CA PHE A 48 12.96 14.90 -8.59
C PHE A 48 11.45 14.79 -8.32
N THR A 49 10.63 15.66 -8.92
CA THR A 49 9.17 15.70 -8.75
C THR A 49 8.41 15.00 -9.88
N ALA A 50 8.97 14.97 -11.11
CA ALA A 50 8.28 14.55 -12.32
C ALA A 50 9.09 13.59 -13.23
N SER A 51 10.16 12.94 -12.71
CA SER A 51 10.98 11.86 -13.33
C SER A 51 10.81 11.65 -14.84
N SER A 52 11.82 12.05 -15.62
CA SER A 52 11.73 12.27 -17.07
C SER A 52 10.95 11.21 -17.87
N ARG A 53 9.87 11.66 -18.52
CA ARG A 53 9.25 11.34 -19.83
C ARG A 53 9.34 9.93 -20.49
N ASN A 54 10.08 8.94 -20.01
CA ASN A 54 10.29 7.62 -20.65
C ASN A 54 10.46 6.48 -19.62
N VAL A 55 9.46 6.21 -18.77
CA VAL A 55 9.46 5.04 -17.88
C VAL A 55 8.77 3.85 -18.58
N PRO A 56 9.40 2.65 -18.65
CA PRO A 56 8.78 1.46 -19.22
C PRO A 56 7.44 1.09 -18.56
N PHE A 57 6.48 0.65 -19.37
CA PHE A 57 5.13 0.28 -18.92
C PHE A 57 5.10 -0.71 -17.75
N GLY A 58 5.96 -1.74 -17.77
CA GLY A 58 6.03 -2.71 -16.68
C GLY A 58 6.42 -2.11 -15.33
N LEU A 59 7.35 -1.15 -15.32
CA LEU A 59 7.77 -0.44 -14.10
C LEU A 59 6.66 0.47 -13.58
N ILE A 60 5.92 1.11 -14.47
CA ILE A 60 4.74 1.91 -14.14
C ILE A 60 3.67 1.04 -13.46
N CYS A 61 3.32 -0.11 -14.03
CA CYS A 61 2.36 -1.05 -13.45
C CYS A 61 2.82 -1.59 -12.09
N CYS A 62 4.10 -1.94 -11.95
CA CYS A 62 4.64 -2.40 -10.66
C CYS A 62 4.62 -1.29 -9.61
N GLY A 63 4.89 -0.04 -9.98
CA GLY A 63 4.78 1.13 -9.11
C GLY A 63 3.34 1.37 -8.63
N ILE A 64 2.34 1.15 -9.51
CA ILE A 64 0.92 1.17 -9.11
C ILE A 64 0.68 0.09 -8.07
N VAL A 65 0.92 -1.18 -8.39
CA VAL A 65 0.64 -2.28 -7.46
C VAL A 65 1.34 -2.02 -6.11
N SER A 66 2.60 -1.60 -6.12
CA SER A 66 3.40 -1.31 -4.93
C SER A 66 2.74 -0.29 -4.00
N SER A 67 2.26 0.84 -4.55
CA SER A 67 1.70 1.91 -3.72
C SER A 67 0.39 1.50 -3.04
N TRP A 68 -0.37 0.60 -3.66
CA TRP A 68 -1.66 0.14 -3.17
C TRP A 68 -1.53 -1.09 -2.25
N THR A 69 -0.43 -1.83 -2.37
CA THR A 69 -0.04 -2.90 -1.45
C THR A 69 0.68 -2.33 -0.23
N TRP A 70 0.12 -1.31 0.42
CA TRP A 70 0.63 -0.81 1.70
C TRP A 70 0.34 -1.80 2.84
N SER A 71 0.98 -1.61 4.00
CA SER A 71 0.91 -2.55 5.14
C SER A 71 -0.53 -2.85 5.56
N LEU A 72 -1.36 -1.81 5.70
CA LEU A 72 -2.76 -1.97 6.11
C LEU A 72 -3.58 -2.79 5.12
N THR A 73 -3.30 -2.72 3.81
CA THR A 73 -4.01 -3.52 2.80
C THR A 73 -3.81 -5.00 3.08
N LEU A 74 -2.57 -5.42 3.34
CA LEU A 74 -2.21 -6.81 3.58
C LEU A 74 -2.85 -7.32 4.88
N LEU A 75 -2.77 -6.52 5.93
CA LEU A 75 -3.28 -6.87 7.26
C LEU A 75 -4.81 -6.84 7.32
N GLN A 76 -5.43 -5.76 6.84
CA GLN A 76 -6.88 -5.58 6.92
C GLN A 76 -7.62 -6.61 6.08
N SER A 77 -7.12 -7.00 4.88
CA SER A 77 -7.80 -8.08 4.14
C SER A 77 -7.85 -9.37 4.95
N ALA A 78 -6.77 -9.74 5.63
CA ALA A 78 -6.72 -10.94 6.44
C ALA A 78 -7.66 -10.84 7.65
N THR A 79 -7.73 -9.68 8.31
CA THR A 79 -8.64 -9.44 9.43
C THR A 79 -10.11 -9.51 9.01
N GLU A 80 -10.49 -8.88 7.90
CA GLU A 80 -11.88 -8.94 7.41
C GLU A 80 -12.25 -10.35 6.93
N SER A 81 -11.29 -11.04 6.33
CA SER A 81 -11.38 -12.46 5.99
C SER A 81 -11.65 -13.35 7.20
N TYR A 82 -11.00 -13.06 8.33
CA TYR A 82 -11.18 -13.77 9.58
C TYR A 82 -12.57 -13.50 10.20
N ASN A 83 -12.99 -12.24 10.21
CA ASN A 83 -14.25 -11.82 10.83
C ASN A 83 -15.49 -12.19 10.00
N LEU A 84 -15.39 -12.09 8.66
CA LEU A 84 -16.53 -12.16 7.75
C LEU A 84 -16.49 -13.36 6.81
N GLY A 85 -15.41 -14.16 6.85
CA GLY A 85 -15.17 -15.26 5.93
C GLY A 85 -14.73 -14.79 4.54
N ILE A 86 -15.00 -15.60 3.51
CA ILE A 86 -14.61 -15.31 2.12
C ILE A 86 -15.14 -13.95 1.64
N ASN A 87 -16.26 -13.51 2.19
CA ASN A 87 -16.94 -12.29 1.83
C ASN A 87 -16.13 -11.02 2.17
N GLY A 88 -15.40 -11.03 3.28
CA GLY A 88 -14.59 -9.88 3.71
C GLY A 88 -13.48 -9.56 2.70
N SER A 89 -12.66 -10.55 2.36
CA SER A 89 -11.63 -10.44 1.31
C SER A 89 -12.22 -10.06 -0.04
N TYR A 90 -13.37 -10.65 -0.40
CA TYR A 90 -14.01 -10.42 -1.69
C TYR A 90 -14.49 -8.97 -1.84
N TYR A 91 -15.24 -8.46 -0.87
CA TYR A 91 -15.73 -7.09 -0.92
C TYR A 91 -14.60 -6.07 -0.80
N TYR A 92 -13.54 -6.37 -0.05
CA TYR A 92 -12.35 -5.53 -0.06
C TYR A 92 -11.75 -5.47 -1.48
N ALA A 93 -11.54 -6.63 -2.11
CA ALA A 93 -10.92 -6.73 -3.44
C ALA A 93 -11.80 -6.17 -4.57
N ILE A 94 -13.12 -6.13 -4.41
CA ILE A 94 -14.00 -5.40 -5.34
C ILE A 94 -13.98 -3.91 -5.06
N GLY A 95 -14.00 -3.52 -3.77
CA GLY A 95 -14.07 -2.13 -3.34
C GLY A 95 -12.99 -1.27 -3.99
N GLY A 96 -11.73 -1.67 -3.87
CA GLY A 96 -10.67 -0.90 -4.52
C GLY A 96 -10.44 -1.20 -5.99
N LEU A 97 -10.98 -2.30 -6.57
CA LEU A 97 -11.02 -2.44 -8.03
C LEU A 97 -11.87 -1.31 -8.61
N ALA A 98 -13.03 -1.06 -7.99
CA ALA A 98 -13.88 0.06 -8.35
C ALA A 98 -13.19 1.42 -8.13
N GLN A 99 -12.51 1.60 -6.99
CA GLN A 99 -11.82 2.87 -6.68
C GLN A 99 -10.67 3.16 -7.66
N VAL A 100 -9.77 2.19 -7.90
CA VAL A 100 -8.67 2.30 -8.86
C VAL A 100 -9.22 2.57 -10.26
N GLY A 101 -10.21 1.77 -10.67
CA GLY A 101 -10.81 1.86 -12.00
C GLY A 101 -11.35 3.26 -12.27
N VAL A 102 -12.17 3.79 -11.36
CA VAL A 102 -12.75 5.12 -11.51
C VAL A 102 -11.70 6.21 -11.41
N PHE A 103 -10.78 6.14 -10.44
CA PHE A 103 -9.70 7.12 -10.30
C PHE A 103 -8.84 7.22 -11.55
N SER A 104 -8.50 6.08 -12.17
CA SER A 104 -7.69 6.05 -13.39
C SER A 104 -8.34 6.83 -14.55
N ILE A 105 -9.67 6.71 -14.71
CA ILE A 105 -10.45 7.44 -15.73
C ILE A 105 -10.45 8.94 -15.42
N ILE A 106 -10.67 9.31 -14.14
CA ILE A 106 -10.68 10.71 -13.70
C ILE A 106 -9.30 11.33 -13.94
N ALA A 107 -8.23 10.68 -13.49
CA ALA A 107 -6.87 11.18 -13.64
C ALA A 107 -6.47 11.33 -15.11
N ALA A 108 -6.85 10.39 -15.97
CA ALA A 108 -6.63 10.48 -17.41
C ALA A 108 -7.34 11.71 -18.01
N LYS A 109 -8.59 11.96 -17.64
CA LYS A 109 -9.36 13.12 -18.11
C LYS A 109 -8.83 14.44 -17.58
N VAL A 110 -8.44 14.51 -16.30
CA VAL A 110 -7.80 15.70 -15.72
C VAL A 110 -6.55 16.04 -16.51
N LYS A 111 -5.68 15.07 -16.77
CA LYS A 111 -4.43 15.33 -17.48
C LYS A 111 -4.61 15.62 -18.97
N ALA A 112 -5.66 15.10 -19.61
CA ALA A 112 -6.03 15.49 -20.97
C ALA A 112 -6.43 16.98 -21.06
N ASN A 113 -7.02 17.54 -20.00
CA ASN A 113 -7.49 18.92 -19.96
C ASN A 113 -6.50 19.91 -19.29
N ALA A 114 -5.70 19.43 -18.33
CA ALA A 114 -4.80 20.22 -17.49
C ALA A 114 -3.46 19.47 -17.31
N ASN A 115 -2.72 19.33 -18.40
CA ASN A 115 -1.47 18.55 -18.46
C ASN A 115 -0.30 19.18 -17.68
N LEU A 116 -0.36 20.48 -17.37
CA LEU A 116 0.69 21.22 -16.64
C LEU A 116 0.51 21.25 -15.12
N VAL A 117 -0.62 20.74 -14.62
CA VAL A 117 -0.89 20.72 -13.18
C VAL A 117 0.00 19.68 -12.49
N THR A 118 0.70 20.09 -11.44
CA THR A 118 1.66 19.26 -10.69
C THR A 118 0.96 18.54 -9.54
N THR A 119 0.01 19.20 -8.88
CA THR A 119 -0.73 18.68 -7.72
C THR A 119 -2.24 18.73 -7.93
N PHE A 120 -3.01 17.85 -7.28
CA PHE A 120 -4.46 17.91 -7.45
C PHE A 120 -5.14 19.16 -6.84
N PRO A 121 -4.62 19.83 -5.79
CA PRO A 121 -5.20 21.08 -5.32
C PRO A 121 -5.09 22.23 -6.34
N GLU A 122 -4.00 22.30 -7.12
CA GLU A 122 -3.87 23.22 -8.26
C GLU A 122 -5.02 23.05 -9.27
N MET A 123 -5.46 21.81 -9.53
CA MET A 123 -6.67 21.57 -10.34
C MET A 123 -7.90 22.23 -9.72
N GLY A 124 -8.06 22.09 -8.40
CA GLY A 124 -9.09 22.76 -7.62
C GLY A 124 -9.02 24.28 -7.76
N TYR A 125 -7.83 24.86 -7.80
CA TYR A 125 -7.62 26.29 -8.06
C TYR A 125 -8.15 26.70 -9.44
N PHE A 126 -7.76 25.99 -10.50
CA PHE A 126 -8.19 26.35 -11.86
C PHE A 126 -9.71 26.26 -12.04
N ARG A 127 -10.37 25.34 -11.33
CA ARG A 127 -11.82 25.14 -11.48
C ARG A 127 -12.68 25.99 -10.55
N TYR A 128 -12.22 26.23 -9.32
CA TYR A 128 -13.01 26.80 -8.21
C TYR A 128 -12.33 28.00 -7.52
N GLY A 129 -11.19 28.46 -8.05
CA GLY A 129 -10.42 29.55 -7.48
C GLY A 129 -9.80 29.22 -6.13
N THR A 130 -9.45 30.26 -5.37
CA THR A 130 -8.71 30.14 -4.10
C THR A 130 -9.45 29.32 -3.04
N ALA A 131 -10.77 29.46 -2.94
CA ALA A 131 -11.56 28.72 -1.95
C ALA A 131 -11.54 27.22 -2.22
N GLY A 132 -11.66 26.81 -3.50
CA GLY A 132 -11.51 25.42 -3.88
C GLY A 132 -10.11 24.89 -3.62
N HIS A 133 -9.08 25.65 -4.03
CA HIS A 133 -7.69 25.27 -3.77
C HIS A 133 -7.43 24.94 -2.30
N LEU A 134 -7.85 25.82 -1.38
CA LEU A 134 -7.69 25.60 0.06
C LEU A 134 -8.50 24.39 0.56
N ALA A 135 -9.70 24.16 0.03
CA ALA A 135 -10.51 22.99 0.40
C ALA A 135 -9.84 21.68 -0.05
N PHE A 136 -9.37 21.59 -1.30
CA PHE A 136 -8.66 20.41 -1.80
C PHE A 136 -7.31 20.22 -1.10
N LEU A 137 -6.59 21.31 -0.79
CA LEU A 137 -5.33 21.26 -0.05
C LEU A 137 -5.52 20.75 1.39
N TRP A 138 -6.58 21.19 2.07
CA TRP A 138 -6.95 20.66 3.39
C TRP A 138 -7.23 19.16 3.33
N CYS A 139 -8.05 18.72 2.37
CA CYS A 139 -8.32 17.30 2.16
C CYS A 139 -7.02 16.51 1.88
N ALA A 140 -6.09 17.09 1.10
CA ALA A 140 -4.79 16.49 0.81
C ALA A 140 -3.97 16.26 2.09
N PHE A 141 -3.84 17.28 2.93
CA PHE A 141 -3.07 17.15 4.18
C PHE A 141 -3.68 16.16 5.16
N VAL A 142 -5.01 16.18 5.31
CA VAL A 142 -5.70 15.22 6.18
C VAL A 142 -5.51 13.80 5.65
N CYS A 143 -5.69 13.59 4.34
CA CYS A 143 -5.54 12.28 3.72
C CYS A 143 -4.12 11.74 3.90
N ASN A 144 -3.10 12.49 3.44
CA ASN A 144 -1.70 12.08 3.56
C ASN A 144 -1.31 11.80 5.02
N SER A 145 -1.79 12.59 5.98
CA SER A 145 -1.48 12.39 7.40
C SER A 145 -2.09 11.10 7.95
N VAL A 146 -3.36 10.84 7.63
CA VAL A 146 -4.06 9.61 8.05
C VAL A 146 -3.41 8.38 7.41
N VAL A 147 -3.14 8.45 6.11
CA VAL A 147 -2.47 7.39 5.37
C VAL A 147 -1.09 7.09 5.95
N SER A 148 -0.28 8.12 6.14
CA SER A 148 1.06 8.01 6.75
C SER A 148 1.00 7.32 8.11
N ALA A 149 0.07 7.73 8.97
CA ALA A 149 -0.12 7.12 10.27
C ALA A 149 -0.50 5.63 10.15
N CYS A 150 -1.49 5.30 9.31
CA CYS A 150 -1.92 3.91 9.10
C CYS A 150 -0.79 3.00 8.61
N ILE A 151 0.06 3.48 7.70
CA ILE A 151 1.19 2.72 7.17
C ILE A 151 2.19 2.38 8.28
N LEU A 152 2.58 3.39 9.07
CA LEU A 152 3.55 3.25 10.16
C LEU A 152 3.02 2.38 11.30
N LEU A 153 1.75 2.55 11.68
CA LEU A 153 1.10 1.75 12.71
C LEU A 153 1.05 0.28 12.27
N GLY A 154 0.62 0.00 11.03
CA GLY A 154 0.53 -1.37 10.50
C GLY A 154 1.90 -2.05 10.40
N GLY A 155 2.91 -1.34 9.89
CA GLY A 155 4.28 -1.87 9.78
C GLY A 155 4.89 -2.19 11.14
N SER A 156 4.73 -1.27 12.10
CA SER A 156 5.27 -1.41 13.46
C SER A 156 4.56 -2.50 14.26
N SER A 157 3.24 -2.68 14.07
CA SER A 157 2.47 -3.75 14.70
C SER A 157 3.03 -5.12 14.31
N VAL A 158 3.31 -5.34 13.02
CA VAL A 158 3.85 -6.62 12.55
C VAL A 158 5.25 -6.86 13.08
N VAL A 159 6.16 -5.88 12.97
CA VAL A 159 7.54 -6.05 13.45
C VAL A 159 7.58 -6.30 14.97
N SER A 160 6.74 -5.60 15.73
CA SER A 160 6.64 -5.83 17.17
C SER A 160 6.07 -7.22 17.48
N ALA A 161 5.03 -7.65 16.76
CA ALA A 161 4.37 -8.94 16.94
C ALA A 161 5.27 -10.15 16.65
N VAL A 162 6.08 -10.09 15.59
CA VAL A 162 6.95 -11.20 15.16
C VAL A 162 8.29 -11.27 15.90
N SER A 163 8.85 -10.12 16.30
CA SER A 163 10.23 -10.05 16.82
C SER A 163 10.34 -9.56 18.27
N GLY A 164 9.25 -9.07 18.85
CA GLY A 164 9.22 -8.52 20.21
C GLY A 164 9.97 -7.20 20.37
N VAL A 165 10.30 -6.51 19.27
CA VAL A 165 10.83 -5.14 19.30
C VAL A 165 9.75 -4.19 19.84
N ASP A 166 10.17 -3.16 20.56
CA ASP A 166 9.24 -2.15 21.07
C ASP A 166 8.44 -1.50 19.93
N TYR A 167 7.14 -1.37 20.16
CA TYR A 167 6.20 -0.86 19.16
C TYR A 167 6.50 0.60 18.79
N TYR A 168 6.76 1.45 19.78
CA TYR A 168 7.03 2.87 19.55
C TYR A 168 8.41 3.08 18.91
N ALA A 169 9.41 2.30 19.31
CA ALA A 169 10.72 2.29 18.66
C ALA A 169 10.60 1.91 17.18
N SER A 170 9.77 0.91 16.85
CA SER A 170 9.54 0.49 15.48
C SER A 170 8.93 1.61 14.63
N ILE A 171 7.97 2.37 15.16
CA ILE A 171 7.37 3.53 14.47
C ILE A 171 8.46 4.54 14.09
N TRP A 172 9.23 4.99 15.08
CA TRP A 172 10.26 6.02 14.85
C TRP A 172 11.36 5.54 13.90
N LEU A 173 11.82 4.30 14.06
CA LEU A 173 12.89 3.76 13.24
C LEU A 173 12.46 3.58 11.78
N ILE A 174 11.27 3.02 11.52
CA ILE A 174 10.72 2.89 10.16
C ILE A 174 10.57 4.28 9.53
N SER A 175 10.03 5.26 10.27
CA SER A 175 9.89 6.63 9.76
C SER A 175 11.23 7.27 9.41
N PHE A 176 12.23 7.15 10.29
CA PHE A 176 13.52 7.82 10.12
C PHE A 176 14.35 7.19 9.00
N VAL A 177 14.40 5.86 8.94
CA VAL A 177 14.99 5.12 7.82
C VAL A 177 14.34 5.54 6.51
N CYS A 178 13.00 5.70 6.52
CA CYS A 178 12.28 6.12 5.34
C CYS A 178 12.65 7.53 4.87
N ALA A 179 12.63 8.49 5.81
CA ALA A 179 13.00 9.86 5.52
C ALA A 179 14.42 9.99 4.94
N ILE A 180 15.39 9.23 5.47
CA ILE A 180 16.76 9.22 4.96
C ILE A 180 16.80 8.76 3.50
N TYR A 181 16.19 7.62 3.17
CA TYR A 181 16.30 7.15 1.79
C TYR A 181 15.56 8.05 0.80
N VAL A 182 14.43 8.64 1.19
CA VAL A 182 13.67 9.57 0.33
C VAL A 182 14.51 10.81 0.03
N PHE A 183 15.17 11.34 1.06
CA PHE A 183 16.03 12.52 0.94
C PHE A 183 17.16 12.31 -0.09
N PHE A 184 17.78 11.13 -0.13
CA PHE A 184 18.88 10.84 -1.05
C PHE A 184 18.44 10.22 -2.40
N GLY A 185 17.30 9.55 -2.45
CA GLY A 185 16.89 8.74 -3.60
C GLY A 185 16.22 9.52 -4.74
N GLY A 186 15.32 10.46 -4.42
CA GLY A 186 14.45 11.09 -5.42
C GLY A 186 13.43 10.12 -6.05
N LEU A 187 12.48 10.66 -6.82
CA LEU A 187 11.28 9.91 -7.23
C LEU A 187 11.52 8.80 -8.27
N ARG A 188 12.55 8.89 -9.11
CA ARG A 188 12.92 7.84 -10.07
C ARG A 188 13.50 6.60 -9.38
N ALA A 189 14.31 6.82 -8.35
CA ALA A 189 14.82 5.77 -7.50
C ALA A 189 13.64 5.06 -6.81
N THR A 190 12.67 5.83 -6.29
CA THR A 190 11.45 5.26 -5.69
C THR A 190 10.72 4.32 -6.67
N PHE A 191 10.59 4.65 -7.96
CA PHE A 191 9.96 3.73 -8.93
C PHE A 191 10.70 2.40 -9.12
N ILE A 192 12.04 2.42 -9.08
CA ILE A 192 12.84 1.19 -9.20
C ILE A 192 12.72 0.36 -7.91
N ALA A 193 12.76 1.01 -6.74
CA ALA A 193 12.53 0.36 -5.45
C ALA A 193 11.14 -0.29 -5.41
N ASP A 194 10.10 0.44 -5.82
CA ASP A 194 8.73 -0.03 -5.88
C ASP A 194 8.58 -1.27 -6.77
N ALA A 195 9.30 -1.31 -7.90
CA ALA A 195 9.29 -2.47 -8.78
C ALA A 195 9.94 -3.71 -8.15
N ILE A 196 11.09 -3.53 -7.47
CA ILE A 196 11.76 -4.60 -6.72
C ILE A 196 10.84 -5.11 -5.59
N HIS A 197 10.19 -4.20 -4.88
CA HIS A 197 9.25 -4.53 -3.80
C HIS A 197 8.07 -5.34 -4.31
N THR A 198 7.42 -4.88 -5.38
CA THR A 198 6.29 -5.60 -5.99
C THR A 198 6.69 -6.98 -6.49
N PHE A 199 7.87 -7.11 -7.10
CA PHE A 199 8.36 -8.41 -7.57
C PHE A 199 8.55 -9.42 -6.42
N ILE A 200 9.20 -9.00 -5.34
CA ILE A 200 9.41 -9.83 -4.14
C ILE A 200 8.08 -10.19 -3.47
N LEU A 201 7.15 -9.23 -3.39
CA LEU A 201 5.80 -9.43 -2.86
C LEU A 201 5.03 -10.49 -3.67
N LEU A 202 5.07 -10.41 -5.00
CA LEU A 202 4.37 -11.38 -5.87
C LEU A 202 4.96 -12.79 -5.73
N ILE A 203 6.29 -12.92 -5.64
CA ILE A 203 6.94 -14.22 -5.38
C ILE A 203 6.46 -14.82 -4.07
N PHE A 204 6.49 -14.04 -2.98
CA PHE A 204 6.05 -14.53 -1.69
C PHE A 204 4.59 -14.99 -1.72
N ILE A 205 3.72 -14.23 -2.37
CA ILE A 205 2.30 -14.55 -2.46
C ILE A 205 2.06 -15.82 -3.26
N MET A 206 2.81 -16.04 -4.35
CA MET A 206 2.77 -17.30 -5.09
C MET A 206 3.23 -18.47 -4.23
N ILE A 207 4.32 -18.30 -3.46
CA ILE A 207 4.82 -19.34 -2.55
C ILE A 207 3.78 -19.62 -1.45
N PHE A 208 3.21 -18.59 -0.86
CA PHE A 208 2.22 -18.72 0.20
C PHE A 208 0.95 -19.41 -0.31
N ALA A 209 0.46 -19.02 -1.49
CA ALA A 209 -0.65 -19.68 -2.16
C ALA A 209 -0.36 -21.16 -2.41
N TYR A 210 0.85 -21.46 -2.90
CA TYR A 210 1.28 -22.83 -3.15
C TYR A 210 1.30 -23.65 -1.86
N VAL A 211 2.00 -23.20 -0.81
CA VAL A 211 2.12 -23.89 0.50
C VAL A 211 0.77 -24.30 1.06
N VAL A 212 -0.25 -23.51 0.75
CA VAL A 212 -1.57 -23.65 1.34
C VAL A 212 -2.44 -24.57 0.53
N TYR A 213 -2.54 -24.31 -0.77
CA TYR A 213 -3.54 -24.94 -1.63
C TYR A 213 -2.97 -26.10 -2.43
N ALA A 214 -1.65 -26.25 -2.48
CA ALA A 214 -1.00 -27.26 -3.31
C ALA A 214 0.25 -27.90 -2.67
N GLY A 215 0.75 -27.35 -1.57
CA GLY A 215 1.91 -27.87 -0.86
C GLY A 215 1.58 -29.12 -0.07
N ASP A 216 2.60 -29.92 0.20
CA ASP A 216 2.53 -31.15 1.01
C ASP A 216 2.33 -30.85 2.52
N SER A 217 1.74 -29.70 2.86
CA SER A 217 1.48 -29.34 4.25
C SER A 217 0.29 -30.16 4.76
N SER A 218 0.49 -30.85 5.88
CA SER A 218 -0.56 -31.61 6.57
C SER A 218 -1.67 -30.74 7.17
N LYS A 219 -1.56 -29.41 7.08
CA LYS A 219 -2.48 -28.44 7.70
C LYS A 219 -3.68 -28.12 6.81
N ILE A 220 -3.45 -27.75 5.55
CA ILE A 220 -4.51 -27.42 4.58
C ILE A 220 -4.30 -28.25 3.30
N GLY A 221 -3.25 -27.96 2.53
CA GLY A 221 -2.77 -28.76 1.39
C GLY A 221 -3.68 -28.81 0.15
N SER A 222 -4.95 -28.40 0.25
CA SER A 222 -5.87 -28.32 -0.89
C SER A 222 -7.06 -27.38 -0.66
N PRO A 223 -7.68 -26.82 -1.71
CA PRO A 223 -8.91 -26.03 -1.59
C PRO A 223 -10.07 -26.84 -1.00
N GLY A 224 -10.18 -28.13 -1.35
CA GLY A 224 -11.22 -29.01 -0.79
C GLY A 224 -11.08 -29.18 0.72
N LYS A 225 -9.84 -29.35 1.21
CA LYS A 225 -9.57 -29.43 2.64
C LYS A 225 -9.83 -28.11 3.36
N MET A 226 -9.52 -26.97 2.73
CA MET A 226 -9.87 -25.65 3.26
C MET A 226 -11.39 -25.54 3.50
N VAL A 227 -12.20 -25.90 2.50
CA VAL A 227 -13.67 -25.91 2.61
C VAL A 227 -14.16 -26.81 3.75
N GLU A 228 -13.59 -28.02 3.86
CA GLU A 228 -13.93 -28.95 4.95
C GLU A 228 -13.62 -28.34 6.33
N LEU A 229 -12.44 -27.75 6.50
CA LEU A 229 -12.01 -27.15 7.76
C LEU A 229 -12.90 -25.96 8.14
N LEU A 230 -13.24 -25.09 7.19
CA LEU A 230 -14.12 -23.94 7.45
C LEU A 230 -15.54 -24.34 7.78
N THR A 231 -16.02 -25.43 7.18
CA THR A 231 -17.33 -25.99 7.51
C THR A 231 -17.33 -26.50 8.95
N LYS A 232 -16.28 -27.21 9.38
CA LYS A 232 -16.11 -27.67 10.76
C LYS A 232 -16.00 -26.51 11.76
N VAL A 233 -15.33 -25.42 11.38
CA VAL A 233 -15.24 -24.23 12.23
C VAL A 233 -16.58 -23.53 12.36
N ALA A 234 -17.37 -23.49 11.28
CA ALA A 234 -18.72 -22.93 11.32
C ALA A 234 -19.62 -23.66 12.32
N GLU A 235 -19.39 -24.95 12.58
CA GLU A 235 -20.13 -25.73 13.59
C GLU A 235 -19.76 -25.33 15.03
N VAL A 236 -18.48 -24.98 15.27
CA VAL A 236 -17.97 -24.66 16.61
C VAL A 236 -18.09 -23.17 16.93
N SER A 237 -17.81 -22.32 15.94
CA SER A 237 -17.74 -20.85 16.07
C SER A 237 -18.36 -20.20 14.82
N PRO A 238 -19.69 -20.21 14.69
CA PRO A 238 -20.38 -19.60 13.55
C PRO A 238 -20.20 -18.07 13.54
N ILE A 239 -20.09 -17.48 12.34
CA ILE A 239 -20.05 -16.02 12.19
C ILE A 239 -21.47 -15.46 12.35
N SER A 240 -21.66 -14.58 13.33
CA SER A 240 -22.92 -13.84 13.49
C SER A 240 -23.23 -13.00 12.26
N GLY A 241 -24.46 -13.07 11.75
CA GLY A 241 -24.89 -12.29 10.58
C GLY A 241 -24.60 -12.92 9.22
N ASN A 242 -23.86 -14.05 9.18
CA ASN A 242 -23.70 -14.86 7.97
C ASN A 242 -24.84 -15.89 7.84
N TYR A 243 -25.24 -16.19 6.61
CA TYR A 243 -26.21 -17.26 6.33
C TYR A 243 -25.71 -18.60 6.93
N GLN A 244 -26.50 -19.15 7.85
CA GLN A 244 -26.18 -20.37 8.61
C GLN A 244 -24.81 -20.30 9.35
N GLY A 245 -24.31 -19.09 9.64
CA GLY A 245 -23.01 -18.93 10.29
C GLY A 245 -21.80 -19.33 9.42
N SER A 246 -22.02 -19.58 8.13
CA SER A 246 -20.99 -20.12 7.23
C SER A 246 -19.90 -19.10 6.90
N TYR A 247 -18.64 -19.55 6.84
CA TYR A 247 -17.49 -18.75 6.38
C TYR A 247 -17.41 -18.65 4.85
N LEU A 248 -18.19 -19.45 4.12
CA LEU A 248 -18.16 -19.58 2.66
C LEU A 248 -19.34 -18.87 1.97
N THR A 249 -20.17 -18.17 2.73
CA THR A 249 -21.34 -17.48 2.19
C THR A 249 -21.02 -16.06 1.75
N TYR A 250 -21.65 -15.62 0.66
CA TYR A 250 -21.71 -14.20 0.28
C TYR A 250 -22.86 -13.47 0.97
N GLN A 251 -23.82 -14.21 1.53
CA GLN A 251 -24.94 -13.64 2.26
C GLN A 251 -24.50 -13.33 3.71
N SER A 252 -23.92 -12.14 3.89
CA SER A 252 -23.50 -11.60 5.18
C SER A 252 -23.99 -10.16 5.33
N LYS A 253 -24.65 -9.87 6.45
CA LYS A 253 -25.07 -8.49 6.78
C LYS A 253 -23.86 -7.58 6.99
N ASP A 254 -22.91 -8.03 7.81
CA ASP A 254 -21.73 -7.24 8.16
C ASP A 254 -20.77 -7.12 6.97
N GLY A 255 -20.69 -8.16 6.13
CA GLY A 255 -19.98 -8.08 4.84
C GLY A 255 -20.54 -7.01 3.91
N ALA A 256 -21.87 -6.87 3.82
CA ALA A 256 -22.49 -5.81 3.01
C ALA A 256 -22.24 -4.41 3.58
N ILE A 257 -22.27 -4.24 4.92
CA ILE A 257 -21.92 -2.98 5.58
C ILE A 257 -20.46 -2.63 5.29
N PHE A 258 -19.56 -3.60 5.45
CA PHE A 258 -18.15 -3.44 5.16
C PHE A 258 -17.91 -3.07 3.69
N ALA A 259 -18.63 -3.67 2.75
CA ALA A 259 -18.53 -3.33 1.33
C ALA A 259 -18.82 -1.84 1.06
N VAL A 260 -19.90 -1.31 1.65
CA VAL A 260 -20.26 0.11 1.52
C VAL A 260 -19.20 1.01 2.17
N GLN A 261 -18.76 0.66 3.39
CA GLN A 261 -17.72 1.40 4.11
C GLN A 261 -16.40 1.42 3.34
N SER A 262 -15.97 0.28 2.82
CA SER A 262 -14.75 0.12 2.02
C SER A 262 -14.81 1.00 0.77
N VAL A 263 -15.92 0.98 0.05
CA VAL A 263 -16.13 1.81 -1.16
C VAL A 263 -16.03 3.30 -0.82
N ILE A 264 -16.80 3.79 0.15
CA ILE A 264 -16.82 5.22 0.52
C ILE A 264 -15.44 5.68 1.01
N THR A 265 -14.84 4.93 1.93
CA THR A 265 -13.56 5.27 2.54
C THR A 265 -12.45 5.29 1.50
N GLY A 266 -12.37 4.26 0.66
CA GLY A 266 -11.32 4.18 -0.33
C GLY A 266 -11.50 5.17 -1.49
N PHE A 267 -12.72 5.57 -1.85
CA PHE A 267 -12.90 6.69 -2.79
C PHE A 267 -12.36 8.00 -2.24
N GLY A 268 -12.60 8.28 -0.96
CA GLY A 268 -12.03 9.43 -0.27
C GLY A 268 -10.51 9.38 -0.25
N LEU A 269 -9.94 8.25 0.17
CA LEU A 269 -8.48 8.06 0.21
C LEU A 269 -7.84 8.28 -1.16
N VAL A 270 -8.30 7.56 -2.18
CA VAL A 270 -7.65 7.56 -3.50
C VAL A 270 -7.75 8.93 -4.19
N ASN A 271 -8.89 9.62 -4.08
CA ASN A 271 -9.06 10.91 -4.76
C ASN A 271 -8.46 12.09 -3.99
N CYS A 272 -8.28 11.99 -2.67
CA CYS A 272 -7.72 13.06 -1.86
C CYS A 272 -6.23 12.86 -1.53
N ASP A 273 -5.61 11.77 -1.97
CA ASP A 273 -4.20 11.49 -1.69
C ASP A 273 -3.31 11.86 -2.89
N GLN A 274 -2.43 12.83 -2.65
CA GLN A 274 -1.52 13.35 -3.67
C GLN A 274 -0.43 12.34 -4.10
N ALA A 275 -0.18 11.27 -3.32
CA ALA A 275 0.73 10.20 -3.71
C ALA A 275 0.18 9.42 -4.91
N TYR A 276 -1.15 9.23 -4.99
CA TYR A 276 -1.77 8.65 -6.18
C TYR A 276 -1.76 9.62 -7.37
N TRP A 277 -2.04 10.90 -7.15
CA TRP A 277 -2.08 11.91 -8.22
C TRP A 277 -0.72 12.19 -8.85
N SER A 278 0.34 12.26 -8.04
CA SER A 278 1.71 12.38 -8.52
C SER A 278 2.07 11.20 -9.41
N ARG A 279 1.73 9.98 -8.97
CA ARG A 279 1.91 8.77 -9.77
C ARG A 279 1.02 8.76 -11.03
N ALA A 280 -0.19 9.33 -10.95
CA ALA A 280 -1.13 9.41 -12.06
C ALA A 280 -0.75 10.40 -13.17
N ALA A 281 0.02 11.42 -12.84
CA ALA A 281 0.61 12.31 -13.81
C ALA A 281 1.48 11.58 -14.84
N TYR A 282 2.18 10.50 -14.44
CA TYR A 282 2.97 9.67 -15.34
C TYR A 282 2.09 8.84 -16.28
N TYR A 283 0.91 8.41 -15.82
CA TYR A 283 0.03 7.51 -16.57
C TYR A 283 -0.62 8.17 -17.79
N SER A 284 -0.94 9.46 -17.71
CA SER A 284 -1.72 10.16 -18.75
C SER A 284 -1.09 10.19 -20.15
N ARG A 285 0.25 10.14 -20.23
CA ARG A 285 0.97 10.05 -21.52
C ARG A 285 1.02 8.64 -22.08
N ALA A 286 1.07 7.62 -21.22
CA ALA A 286 1.01 6.21 -21.64
C ALA A 286 -0.44 5.79 -21.98
N LEU A 287 -1.45 6.34 -21.30
CA LEU A 287 -2.88 6.23 -21.64
C LEU A 287 -3.26 6.89 -22.98
N ALA A 288 -2.45 7.82 -23.48
CA ALA A 288 -2.62 8.36 -24.85
C ALA A 288 -2.27 7.32 -25.93
N SER A 289 -1.52 6.26 -25.58
CA SER A 289 -1.38 5.09 -26.44
C SER A 289 -2.58 4.17 -26.24
N ARG A 290 -3.17 3.73 -27.35
CA ARG A 290 -4.40 2.90 -27.43
C ARG A 290 -4.28 1.52 -26.74
N GLU A 291 -3.11 1.21 -26.16
CA GLU A 291 -2.74 -0.07 -25.57
C GLU A 291 -2.95 -0.13 -24.04
N MET A 292 -3.17 1.02 -23.40
CA MET A 292 -3.21 1.16 -21.94
C MET A 292 -4.59 1.62 -21.46
N SER A 293 -5.54 0.69 -21.38
CA SER A 293 -6.81 0.90 -20.67
C SER A 293 -7.41 -0.42 -20.14
N SER A 294 -7.14 -1.56 -20.78
CA SER A 294 -7.62 -2.86 -20.30
C SER A 294 -6.53 -3.71 -19.64
N SER A 295 -5.31 -3.73 -20.18
CA SER A 295 -4.25 -4.64 -19.74
C SER A 295 -3.62 -4.29 -18.38
N SER A 296 -3.33 -3.01 -18.10
CA SER A 296 -2.80 -2.55 -16.81
C SER A 296 -3.83 -2.65 -15.67
N LEU A 297 -5.08 -2.31 -15.97
CA LEU A 297 -6.20 -2.42 -15.04
C LEU A 297 -6.51 -3.89 -14.74
N CYS A 298 -6.52 -4.78 -15.74
CA CYS A 298 -6.68 -6.21 -15.51
C CYS A 298 -5.49 -6.81 -14.74
N PHE A 299 -4.25 -6.45 -15.06
CA PHE A 299 -3.07 -6.96 -14.32
C PHE A 299 -3.06 -6.49 -12.87
N THR A 300 -3.34 -5.20 -12.63
CA THR A 300 -3.44 -4.63 -11.29
C THR A 300 -4.60 -5.27 -10.54
N ALA A 301 -5.78 -5.40 -11.16
CA ALA A 301 -6.95 -6.06 -10.58
C ALA A 301 -6.70 -7.52 -10.23
N VAL A 302 -6.06 -8.28 -11.13
CA VAL A 302 -5.75 -9.70 -10.92
C VAL A 302 -4.73 -9.87 -9.81
N CYS A 303 -3.65 -9.08 -9.80
CA CYS A 303 -2.70 -9.10 -8.68
C CYS A 303 -3.42 -8.74 -7.37
N TRP A 304 -4.27 -7.73 -7.38
CA TRP A 304 -4.98 -7.26 -6.19
C TRP A 304 -6.02 -8.27 -5.65
N LEU A 305 -6.67 -9.03 -6.55
CA LEU A 305 -7.53 -10.15 -6.19
C LEU A 305 -6.69 -11.29 -5.58
N ILE A 306 -5.61 -11.71 -6.25
CA ILE A 306 -4.76 -12.82 -5.82
C ILE A 306 -4.18 -12.54 -4.43
N ILE A 307 -3.58 -11.36 -4.22
CA ILE A 307 -2.94 -10.95 -2.96
C ILE A 307 -3.87 -11.12 -1.76
N ARG A 308 -5.17 -10.80 -1.90
CA ARG A 308 -6.14 -10.84 -0.80
C ARG A 308 -6.77 -12.21 -0.59
N PHE A 309 -7.03 -12.95 -1.67
CA PHE A 309 -7.53 -14.33 -1.56
C PHE A 309 -6.49 -15.29 -0.98
N THR A 310 -5.20 -15.02 -1.20
CA THR A 310 -4.12 -15.84 -0.66
C THR A 310 -3.87 -15.60 0.82
N LEU A 311 -4.30 -14.48 1.41
CA LEU A 311 -4.09 -14.18 2.83
C LEU A 311 -5.23 -14.70 3.73
N TYR A 312 -6.27 -15.29 3.15
CA TYR A 312 -7.39 -15.91 3.86
C TYR A 312 -6.98 -17.26 4.47
N MET A 313 -6.43 -17.32 5.69
CA MET A 313 -6.21 -18.63 6.37
C MET A 313 -6.09 -18.57 7.88
N ASN A 314 -7.17 -18.92 8.59
CA ASN A 314 -7.03 -19.98 9.59
C ASN A 314 -8.39 -20.49 10.05
N PRO A 315 -8.76 -21.74 9.72
CA PRO A 315 -9.81 -22.44 10.45
C PRO A 315 -9.35 -22.94 11.84
N GLY A 316 -8.07 -22.88 12.19
CA GLY A 316 -7.52 -23.57 13.37
C GLY A 316 -6.85 -22.69 14.43
N THR A 317 -6.78 -21.36 14.28
CA THR A 317 -6.21 -20.51 15.34
C THR A 317 -7.17 -20.42 16.54
N PRO A 318 -6.67 -20.55 17.78
CA PRO A 318 -7.45 -20.13 18.94
C PRO A 318 -7.81 -18.64 18.75
N LEU A 319 -9.06 -18.29 19.08
CA LEU A 319 -9.58 -16.92 19.00
C LEU A 319 -8.50 -15.92 19.43
N LEU A 320 -8.05 -15.11 18.46
CA LEU A 320 -7.08 -14.08 18.74
C LEU A 320 -7.70 -13.10 19.73
N PRO A 321 -6.95 -12.61 20.74
CA PRO A 321 -7.45 -11.55 21.59
C PRO A 321 -7.86 -10.33 20.74
N ASP A 322 -8.95 -9.66 21.13
CA ASP A 322 -9.46 -8.47 20.41
C ASP A 322 -8.39 -7.42 20.11
N LYS A 323 -7.39 -7.29 20.99
CA LYS A 323 -6.25 -6.39 20.79
C LYS A 323 -5.41 -6.74 19.57
N ASP A 324 -5.14 -8.03 19.34
CA ASP A 324 -4.26 -8.52 18.28
C ASP A 324 -5.03 -8.53 16.95
N LEU A 325 -6.34 -8.84 17.01
CA LEU A 325 -7.26 -8.74 15.87
C LEU A 325 -7.40 -7.29 15.37
N LYS A 326 -7.61 -6.33 16.27
CA LYS A 326 -7.68 -4.89 15.95
C LYS A 326 -6.36 -4.33 15.42
N ALA A 327 -5.23 -4.93 15.78
CA ALA A 327 -3.91 -4.57 15.27
C ALA A 327 -3.60 -5.20 13.88
N GLY A 328 -4.51 -6.00 13.32
CA GLY A 328 -4.33 -6.61 12.00
C GLY A 328 -3.43 -7.85 12.00
N LEU A 329 -3.18 -8.44 13.18
CA LEU A 329 -2.15 -9.48 13.36
C LEU A 329 -2.60 -10.89 12.99
N GLU A 330 -3.78 -11.06 12.42
CA GLU A 330 -4.23 -12.39 11.98
C GLU A 330 -3.30 -12.96 10.92
N SER A 331 -2.92 -12.16 9.92
CA SER A 331 -1.95 -12.62 8.91
C SER A 331 -0.63 -13.11 9.52
N VAL A 332 -0.20 -12.51 10.65
CA VAL A 332 0.97 -12.95 11.39
C VAL A 332 0.73 -14.31 12.04
N ALA A 333 -0.43 -14.49 12.69
CA ALA A 333 -0.83 -15.77 13.29
C ALA A 333 -0.94 -16.88 12.24
N SER A 334 -1.56 -16.61 11.09
CA SER A 334 -1.70 -17.53 9.96
C SER A 334 -0.33 -17.98 9.45
N VAL A 335 0.58 -17.03 9.22
CA VAL A 335 1.91 -17.29 8.67
C VAL A 335 2.79 -18.03 9.68
N GLN A 336 2.75 -17.66 10.97
CA GLN A 336 3.40 -18.39 12.05
C GLN A 336 2.88 -19.83 12.13
N TYR A 337 1.57 -20.01 12.06
CA TYR A 337 0.96 -21.32 12.11
C TYR A 337 1.38 -22.17 10.92
N LEU A 338 1.43 -21.64 9.70
CA LEU A 338 1.68 -22.43 8.48
C LEU A 338 3.17 -22.68 8.24
N LEU A 339 3.99 -21.63 8.30
CA LEU A 339 5.39 -21.58 7.87
C LEU A 339 6.39 -21.36 9.01
N ALA A 340 5.92 -21.27 10.25
CA ALA A 340 6.74 -21.03 11.44
C ALA A 340 7.65 -19.79 11.25
N GLN A 341 8.85 -19.84 11.82
CA GLN A 341 9.81 -18.73 11.85
C GLN A 341 10.19 -18.20 10.47
N VAL A 342 10.25 -19.06 9.45
CA VAL A 342 10.54 -18.66 8.07
C VAL A 342 9.43 -17.77 7.52
N GLY A 343 8.18 -18.15 7.78
CA GLY A 343 7.01 -17.34 7.42
C GLY A 343 7.06 -15.96 8.05
N SER A 344 7.29 -15.90 9.36
CA SER A 344 7.36 -14.64 10.11
C SER A 344 8.46 -13.72 9.60
N ALA A 345 9.64 -14.28 9.27
CA ALA A 345 10.74 -13.50 8.69
C ALA A 345 10.36 -12.89 7.33
N VAL A 346 9.73 -13.68 6.45
CA VAL A 346 9.35 -13.20 5.13
C VAL A 346 8.16 -12.23 5.19
N LEU A 347 7.18 -12.46 6.06
CA LEU A 347 6.08 -11.51 6.27
C LEU A 347 6.59 -10.18 6.84
N SER A 348 7.52 -10.22 7.78
CA SER A 348 8.16 -9.01 8.34
C SER A 348 8.89 -8.22 7.25
N LEU A 349 9.65 -8.92 6.40
CA LEU A 349 10.35 -8.33 5.27
C LEU A 349 9.36 -7.66 4.30
N LEU A 350 8.30 -8.39 3.93
CA LEU A 350 7.29 -7.92 2.99
C LEU A 350 6.53 -6.69 3.52
N VAL A 351 6.08 -6.74 4.78
CA VAL A 351 5.39 -5.62 5.42
C VAL A 351 6.31 -4.42 5.57
N PHE A 352 7.58 -4.63 5.92
CA PHE A 352 8.55 -3.55 6.00
C PHE A 352 8.75 -2.88 4.64
N MET A 353 9.00 -3.65 3.57
CA MET A 353 9.20 -3.13 2.22
C MET A 353 7.96 -2.41 1.67
N SER A 354 6.79 -2.98 1.94
CA SER A 354 5.49 -2.37 1.65
C SER A 354 5.31 -1.04 2.39
N ALA A 355 5.58 -1.01 3.71
CA ALA A 355 5.43 0.18 4.53
C ALA A 355 6.40 1.29 4.11
N THR A 356 7.67 0.97 3.85
CA THR A 356 8.64 1.94 3.35
C THR A 356 8.18 2.50 2.01
N SER A 357 7.90 1.64 1.02
CA SER A 357 7.44 2.03 -0.33
C SER A 357 6.33 3.08 -0.29
N SER A 358 5.23 2.75 0.39
CA SER A 358 4.07 3.63 0.47
C SER A 358 4.38 4.89 1.29
N PHE A 359 5.08 4.78 2.42
CA PHE A 359 5.41 5.93 3.25
C PHE A 359 6.35 6.91 2.54
N SER A 360 7.25 6.46 1.66
CA SER A 360 7.99 7.40 0.80
C SER A 360 7.12 8.16 -0.18
N GLY A 361 6.11 7.49 -0.75
CA GLY A 361 5.12 8.15 -1.60
C GLY A 361 4.45 9.30 -0.86
N GLU A 362 4.06 9.05 0.39
CA GLU A 362 3.47 10.07 1.27
C GLU A 362 4.42 11.22 1.58
N LEU A 363 5.68 10.94 1.90
CA LEU A 363 6.66 11.98 2.19
C LEU A 363 6.89 12.90 0.98
N VAL A 364 7.04 12.31 -0.22
CA VAL A 364 7.19 13.09 -1.45
C VAL A 364 5.92 13.88 -1.76
N SER A 365 4.76 13.25 -1.59
CA SER A 365 3.44 13.86 -1.77
C SER A 365 3.25 15.07 -0.85
N SER A 366 3.49 14.91 0.46
CA SER A 366 3.41 15.99 1.45
C SER A 366 4.41 17.11 1.17
N SER A 367 5.64 16.78 0.74
CA SER A 367 6.63 17.79 0.37
C SER A 367 6.18 18.62 -0.85
N SER A 368 5.55 17.97 -1.83
CA SER A 368 5.04 18.61 -3.04
C SER A 368 3.88 19.55 -2.72
N LEU A 369 2.94 19.13 -1.86
CA LEU A 369 1.84 19.98 -1.39
C LEU A 369 2.33 21.21 -0.64
N ILE A 370 3.32 21.06 0.24
CA ILE A 370 3.89 22.18 0.99
C ILE A 370 4.61 23.14 0.04
N PHE A 371 5.41 22.62 -0.90
CA PHE A 371 6.21 23.45 -1.78
C PHE A 371 5.37 24.16 -2.85
N CYS A 372 4.59 23.42 -3.64
CA CYS A 372 3.82 23.96 -4.76
C CYS A 372 2.58 24.73 -4.28
N ASP A 373 1.75 24.10 -3.44
CA ASP A 373 0.43 24.63 -3.09
C ASP A 373 0.45 25.62 -1.93
N ALA A 374 1.37 25.48 -0.96
CA ALA A 374 1.48 26.43 0.16
C ALA A 374 2.53 27.51 -0.11
N TYR A 375 3.79 27.13 -0.26
CA TYR A 375 4.91 28.08 -0.30
C TYR A 375 4.96 28.88 -1.61
N GLU A 376 5.01 28.23 -2.77
CA GLU A 376 5.14 28.91 -4.05
C GLU A 376 3.90 29.77 -4.35
N LYS A 377 2.71 29.22 -4.12
CA LYS A 377 1.44 29.90 -4.44
C LYS A 377 1.12 31.08 -3.51
N TYR A 378 1.34 30.97 -2.21
CA TYR A 378 0.86 31.98 -1.25
C TYR A 378 1.96 32.79 -0.57
N THR A 379 3.17 32.25 -0.45
CA THR A 379 4.30 32.95 0.18
C THR A 379 5.17 33.62 -0.87
N ARG A 380 5.74 32.85 -1.80
CA ARG A 380 6.68 33.37 -2.81
C ARG A 380 6.03 34.39 -3.75
N LEU A 381 4.81 34.13 -4.24
CA LEU A 381 4.08 35.11 -5.07
C LEU A 381 3.76 36.39 -4.29
N ARG A 382 3.52 36.31 -2.98
CA ARG A 382 3.29 37.48 -2.13
C ARG A 382 4.56 38.31 -1.95
N ASP A 383 5.72 37.67 -1.79
CA ASP A 383 7.01 38.34 -1.69
C ASP A 383 7.39 39.06 -3.00
N VAL A 384 7.14 38.43 -4.16
CA VAL A 384 7.39 39.06 -5.48
C VAL A 384 6.47 40.26 -5.72
N VAL A 385 5.19 40.17 -5.35
CA VAL A 385 4.26 41.30 -5.47
C VAL A 385 4.62 42.42 -4.49
N SER A 386 5.06 42.10 -3.27
CA SER A 386 5.47 43.10 -2.27
C SER A 386 6.77 43.82 -2.62
N ASN A 387 7.67 43.21 -3.40
CA ASN A 387 8.91 43.83 -3.87
C ASN A 387 8.73 44.60 -5.19
N CYS A 388 7.55 44.52 -5.82
CA CYS A 388 7.19 45.25 -7.04
C CYS A 388 6.25 46.44 -6.77
N CYS A 389 5.81 46.64 -5.51
CA CYS A 389 5.15 47.84 -5.03
C CYS A 389 6.13 48.66 -4.19
#